data_AF-A0A812JP85-F1
#
_entry.id   AF-A0A812JP85-F1
#
_cell.length_a   1.000
_cell.length_b   1.000
_cell.length_c   1.000
_cell.angle_alpha   90.00
_cell.angle_beta   90.00
_cell.angle_gamma   90.00
#
_symmetry.space_group_name_H-M   'P 1'
#
loop_
_entity.id
_entity.type
_entity.pdbx_description
1 polymer ?
#
loop_
_entity_poly.entity_id
_entity_poly.type
_entity_poly.pdbx_seq_one_letter_code
_entity_poly.pdbx_strand_id
1 'polypeptide(L)'
;MEPDGHCHPPCAPGNESCATDTGCVCESNEISCTNVDMGVLGVKKVSDLWRYLELLSAQDVQRHWPHGVLPSRDLADLFLEKGTEPEYYPNGCPLECSHDQMYCSIVSFDQDGLMLWEDYCEDGEANNWHCPVICKADSAQKCGTGFDEYCVSLGETCPVICEEQYCWTDNFAANGDWLSTTESCATWGEECPCGTEAVRCTDPNNAGDSWCSPTFYGCPLICNELTEKTCFPISYTPEGEFDWEAPATESCQNITRSCPCGANAKMCRWTDEFGLENEECFPTADNCPVTCTAAQQICWLNDYDAFGYPAEFREVCAPAGGECPCGSNAKPCKDQFGDTHCYPLVDWETNGAPELRGFGFGSAPGFSSTCRSAQSIRGR
;
A
#
# COMPACT_ATOMS: atom_id res chain seq x y z
N MET A 1 6.86 63.95 -63.58
CA MET A 1 7.61 63.12 -64.55
C MET A 1 7.36 61.69 -64.15
N GLU A 2 6.56 60.97 -64.93
CA GLU A 2 6.50 59.50 -64.87
C GLU A 2 7.89 58.92 -65.23
N PRO A 3 8.16 57.66 -64.85
CA PRO A 3 7.77 56.59 -65.76
C PRO A 3 7.10 55.39 -65.09
N ASP A 4 6.24 54.79 -65.90
CA ASP A 4 5.51 53.54 -65.72
C ASP A 4 6.38 52.30 -65.53
N GLY A 5 5.79 51.29 -64.88
CA GLY A 5 6.22 49.91 -64.89
C GLY A 5 5.06 48.98 -64.54
N HIS A 6 4.16 48.73 -65.49
CA HIS A 6 3.05 47.78 -65.36
C HIS A 6 3.53 46.31 -65.33
N CYS A 7 2.96 45.51 -64.43
CA CYS A 7 2.73 44.05 -64.59
C CYS A 7 1.43 43.66 -63.88
N HIS A 8 0.54 42.95 -64.60
CA HIS A 8 -0.64 42.21 -64.12
C HIS A 8 -0.59 40.81 -64.77
N PRO A 9 -1.28 39.75 -64.27
CA PRO A 9 -2.52 39.76 -63.48
C PRO A 9 -2.41 39.06 -62.09
N PRO A 10 -3.49 39.02 -61.27
CA PRO A 10 -3.39 38.80 -59.83
C PRO A 10 -3.36 37.31 -59.42
N CYS A 11 -2.66 37.01 -58.33
CA CYS A 11 -2.87 35.78 -57.57
C CYS A 11 -4.26 35.78 -56.93
N ALA A 12 -4.90 34.61 -56.86
CA ALA A 12 -6.19 34.43 -56.20
C ALA A 12 -6.07 34.70 -54.68
N PRO A 13 -7.11 35.28 -54.04
CA PRO A 13 -7.10 35.52 -52.59
C PRO A 13 -7.21 34.19 -51.84
N GLY A 14 -6.24 33.90 -50.96
CA GLY A 14 -6.31 32.72 -50.09
C GLY A 14 -5.00 32.23 -49.47
N ASN A 15 -3.82 32.65 -49.94
CA ASN A 15 -2.54 32.18 -49.39
C ASN A 15 -1.66 33.34 -48.93
N GLU A 16 -1.79 33.72 -47.65
CA GLU A 16 -0.81 34.55 -46.95
C GLU A 16 -0.04 33.67 -45.96
N SER A 17 1.11 33.11 -46.37
CA SER A 17 2.29 32.87 -45.53
C SER A 17 3.30 31.95 -46.22
N CYS A 18 4.11 32.49 -47.14
CA CYS A 18 5.40 31.93 -47.53
C CYS A 18 6.31 33.07 -48.00
N ALA A 19 6.91 33.80 -47.06
CA ALA A 19 8.00 34.73 -47.34
C ALA A 19 9.20 34.33 -46.46
N THR A 20 10.20 33.71 -47.06
CA THR A 20 11.58 33.70 -46.55
C THR A 20 12.45 34.46 -47.54
N ASP A 21 13.58 35.01 -47.06
CA ASP A 21 14.43 35.99 -47.78
C ASP A 21 15.11 35.47 -49.07
N THR A 22 14.77 34.27 -49.55
CA THR A 22 15.35 33.67 -50.76
C THR A 22 14.33 32.95 -51.65
N GLY A 23 13.21 33.59 -52.00
CA GLY A 23 12.39 33.26 -53.19
C GLY A 23 11.56 31.96 -53.16
N CYS A 24 10.39 31.98 -53.82
CA CYS A 24 9.46 30.85 -53.91
C CYS A 24 9.86 29.86 -55.02
N VAL A 25 10.10 28.59 -54.67
CA VAL A 25 10.08 27.46 -55.61
C VAL A 25 9.11 26.43 -55.04
N CYS A 26 8.05 26.09 -55.78
CA CYS A 26 7.21 24.93 -55.49
C CYS A 26 7.67 23.79 -56.41
N GLU A 27 8.19 22.69 -55.85
CA GLU A 27 8.48 21.48 -56.62
C GLU A 27 7.22 20.62 -56.74
N SER A 28 7.03 19.98 -57.89
CA SER A 28 5.78 19.34 -58.34
C SER A 28 5.42 18.02 -57.65
N ASN A 29 6.10 17.66 -56.55
CA ASN A 29 6.06 16.31 -55.98
C ASN A 29 5.71 16.28 -54.49
N GLU A 30 5.33 17.40 -53.87
CA GLU A 30 4.85 17.41 -52.50
C GLU A 30 3.34 17.19 -52.45
N ILE A 31 2.93 16.06 -51.88
CA ILE A 31 1.53 15.78 -51.53
C ILE A 31 1.16 16.69 -50.36
N SER A 32 0.22 17.60 -50.59
CA SER A 32 -0.29 18.50 -49.55
C SER A 32 -1.15 17.72 -48.56
N CYS A 33 -0.59 17.38 -47.41
CA CYS A 33 -1.38 17.17 -46.19
C CYS A 33 -1.23 18.43 -45.35
N THR A 34 -2.10 19.42 -45.57
CA THR A 34 -2.28 20.52 -44.62
C THR A 34 -3.50 20.21 -43.79
N ASN A 35 -3.28 19.97 -42.49
CA ASN A 35 -4.08 20.72 -41.54
C ASN A 35 -3.21 21.22 -40.39
N VAL A 36 -3.13 22.55 -40.32
CA VAL A 36 -2.74 23.31 -39.14
C VAL A 36 -4.07 23.75 -38.54
N ASP A 37 -4.57 23.00 -37.57
CA ASP A 37 -5.43 23.44 -36.46
C ASP A 37 -6.15 22.25 -35.83
N MET A 38 -5.44 21.57 -34.94
CA MET A 38 -6.08 21.03 -33.74
C MET A 38 -5.32 21.58 -32.54
N GLY A 39 -5.89 22.63 -31.96
CA GLY A 39 -5.44 23.21 -30.71
C GLY A 39 -5.65 22.21 -29.57
N VAL A 40 -4.62 21.40 -29.31
CA VAL A 40 -4.43 20.69 -28.05
C VAL A 40 -3.08 21.10 -27.47
N LEU A 41 -3.17 22.13 -26.61
CA LEU A 41 -2.43 22.42 -25.37
C LEU A 41 -0.93 22.06 -25.27
N GLY A 42 -0.07 23.08 -25.08
CA GLY A 42 1.33 22.86 -24.70
C GLY A 42 2.09 24.08 -24.17
N VAL A 43 2.03 24.26 -22.85
CA VAL A 43 3.04 24.85 -21.94
C VAL A 43 3.43 26.35 -22.06
N LYS A 44 3.03 27.06 -21.00
CA LYS A 44 3.49 28.38 -20.56
C LYS A 44 5.00 28.43 -20.28
N LYS A 45 5.57 29.63 -20.50
CA LYS A 45 6.91 30.06 -20.09
C LYS A 45 7.31 29.54 -18.69
N VAL A 46 8.49 28.93 -18.64
CA VAL A 46 9.22 28.45 -17.44
C VAL A 46 9.53 29.58 -16.43
N SER A 47 9.31 30.85 -16.78
CA SER A 47 9.56 31.99 -15.88
C SER A 47 8.55 32.15 -14.74
N ASP A 48 7.36 31.52 -14.82
CA ASP A 48 6.29 31.74 -13.83
C ASP A 48 6.22 30.65 -12.74
N LEU A 49 6.93 29.53 -12.90
CA LEU A 49 6.98 28.45 -11.90
C LEU A 49 7.90 28.77 -10.71
N TRP A 50 8.89 29.64 -10.91
CA TRP A 50 9.82 30.05 -9.85
C TRP A 50 9.19 30.93 -8.78
N ARG A 51 8.05 31.58 -9.09
CA ARG A 51 7.37 32.49 -8.17
C ARG A 51 6.34 31.79 -7.27
N TYR A 52 5.96 30.57 -7.61
CA TYR A 52 5.01 29.76 -6.82
C TYR A 52 5.73 28.89 -5.76
N LEU A 53 7.00 28.53 -6.01
CA LEU A 53 7.81 27.72 -5.09
C LEU A 53 8.48 28.53 -3.95
N GLU A 54 8.49 29.86 -4.01
CA GLU A 54 8.95 30.73 -2.90
C GLU A 54 7.86 31.05 -1.85
N LEU A 55 6.61 30.60 -2.06
CA LEU A 55 5.48 30.89 -1.15
C LEU A 55 4.99 29.69 -0.34
N LEU A 56 5.63 28.51 -0.47
CA LEU A 56 5.39 27.38 0.44
C LEU A 56 6.38 27.44 1.60
N SER A 57 5.83 27.68 2.78
CA SER A 57 6.52 27.88 4.05
C SER A 57 7.52 26.77 4.39
N ALA A 58 8.70 27.18 4.84
CA ALA A 58 9.85 26.36 5.25
C ALA A 58 9.63 25.50 6.52
N GLN A 59 8.40 25.05 6.85
CA GLN A 59 8.12 24.31 8.08
C GLN A 59 7.92 22.79 7.93
N ASP A 60 7.71 22.24 6.73
CA ASP A 60 7.40 20.80 6.58
C ASP A 60 8.53 19.91 6.00
N VAL A 61 9.69 20.47 5.67
CA VAL A 61 10.79 19.69 5.05
C VAL A 61 11.67 18.95 6.08
N GLN A 62 11.50 19.17 7.39
CA GLN A 62 12.36 18.55 8.41
C GLN A 62 11.94 17.15 8.90
N ARG A 63 10.82 16.58 8.43
CA ARG A 63 10.35 15.27 8.96
C ARG A 63 10.68 14.02 8.14
N HIS A 64 11.23 14.12 6.92
CA HIS A 64 11.30 12.93 6.05
C HIS A 64 12.69 12.57 5.46
N TRP A 65 13.78 13.25 5.84
CA TRP A 65 15.10 12.94 5.28
C TRP A 65 16.22 13.02 6.34
N PRO A 66 16.56 11.93 7.05
CA PRO A 66 17.83 11.85 7.73
C PRO A 66 18.89 11.49 6.69
N HIS A 67 19.99 12.24 6.66
CA HIS A 67 21.17 12.10 5.78
C HIS A 67 21.10 12.90 4.47
N GLY A 68 21.63 14.13 4.57
CA GLY A 68 21.84 15.02 3.45
C GLY A 68 22.91 14.53 2.47
N VAL A 69 22.47 14.30 1.23
CA VAL A 69 23.28 14.45 0.01
C VAL A 69 22.36 15.11 -1.02
N LEU A 70 22.62 16.37 -1.36
CA LEU A 70 21.95 17.04 -2.48
C LEU A 70 22.59 16.57 -3.79
N PRO A 71 21.82 16.16 -4.82
CA PRO A 71 22.38 15.89 -6.13
C PRO A 71 22.78 17.19 -6.84
N SER A 72 23.87 17.12 -7.59
CA SER A 72 24.42 18.19 -8.41
C SER A 72 23.51 18.58 -9.59
N ARG A 73 23.79 19.76 -10.11
CA ARG A 73 22.96 20.63 -10.95
C ARG A 73 22.92 20.24 -12.44
N ASP A 74 22.88 18.95 -12.78
CA ASP A 74 23.04 18.44 -14.16
C ASP A 74 21.79 17.74 -14.75
N LEU A 75 20.57 18.14 -14.38
CA LEU A 75 19.32 17.57 -14.94
C LEU A 75 18.45 18.56 -15.73
N ALA A 76 18.99 19.70 -16.17
CA ALA A 76 18.22 20.72 -16.88
C ALA A 76 18.12 20.51 -18.41
N ASP A 77 18.78 19.51 -19.00
CA ASP A 77 18.87 19.32 -20.46
C ASP A 77 18.08 18.10 -21.02
N LEU A 78 17.11 17.57 -20.27
CA LEU A 78 16.40 16.32 -20.66
C LEU A 78 14.91 16.49 -21.05
N PHE A 79 14.46 17.71 -21.35
CA PHE A 79 13.12 17.96 -21.90
C PHE A 79 13.17 18.87 -23.14
N LEU A 80 13.89 18.42 -24.16
CA LEU A 80 13.58 18.77 -25.55
C LEU A 80 12.77 17.60 -26.11
N GLU A 81 11.45 17.71 -26.02
CA GLU A 81 10.50 16.80 -26.66
C GLU A 81 10.84 16.76 -28.16
N LYS A 82 11.36 15.62 -28.60
CA LYS A 82 11.34 15.25 -30.01
C LYS A 82 9.88 15.35 -30.46
N GLY A 83 9.61 16.18 -31.46
CA GLY A 83 8.34 16.13 -32.19
C GLY A 83 8.04 14.68 -32.56
N THR A 84 6.88 14.21 -32.15
CA THR A 84 6.43 12.84 -32.41
C THR A 84 6.53 12.57 -33.90
N GLU A 85 7.19 11.47 -34.26
CA GLU A 85 7.18 10.96 -35.63
C GLU A 85 5.71 10.79 -36.07
N PRO A 86 5.37 11.06 -37.34
CA PRO A 86 4.01 10.89 -37.83
C PRO A 86 3.54 9.48 -37.52
N GLU A 87 2.53 9.37 -36.65
CA GLU A 87 1.94 8.08 -36.30
C GLU A 87 1.43 7.44 -37.58
N TYR A 88 2.08 6.35 -37.97
CA TYR A 88 1.65 5.55 -39.09
C TYR A 88 0.34 4.87 -38.68
N TYR A 89 -0.77 5.24 -39.30
CA TYR A 89 -2.05 4.53 -39.18
C TYR A 89 -2.04 3.37 -40.18
N PRO A 90 -1.70 2.13 -39.76
CA PRO A 90 -1.54 1.01 -40.69
C PRO A 90 -2.83 0.61 -41.42
N ASN A 91 -3.99 1.14 -41.00
CA ASN A 91 -5.31 0.72 -41.46
C ASN A 91 -6.05 1.76 -42.33
N GLY A 92 -5.38 2.79 -42.84
CA GLY A 92 -5.97 3.76 -43.77
C GLY A 92 -5.97 5.19 -43.25
N CYS A 93 -6.38 6.13 -44.10
CA CYS A 93 -6.54 7.54 -43.72
C CYS A 93 -7.60 7.66 -42.61
N PRO A 94 -7.45 8.60 -41.67
CA PRO A 94 -8.50 8.95 -40.73
C PRO A 94 -9.81 9.21 -41.46
N LEU A 95 -10.92 8.72 -40.91
CA LEU A 95 -12.24 8.97 -41.44
C LEU A 95 -12.57 10.47 -41.30
N GLU A 96 -12.83 11.15 -42.43
CA GLU A 96 -13.25 12.55 -42.44
C GLU A 96 -14.77 12.64 -42.62
N CYS A 97 -15.48 13.12 -41.60
CA CYS A 97 -16.91 13.38 -41.66
C CYS A 97 -17.20 14.81 -42.13
N SER A 98 -18.30 15.00 -42.87
CA SER A 98 -18.73 16.35 -43.27
C SER A 98 -19.25 17.17 -42.09
N HIS A 99 -19.41 18.48 -42.26
CA HIS A 99 -19.80 19.40 -41.17
C HIS A 99 -21.20 19.11 -40.58
N ASP A 100 -22.07 18.46 -41.36
CA ASP A 100 -23.41 17.99 -41.00
C ASP A 100 -23.42 16.55 -40.45
N GLN A 101 -22.24 15.93 -40.33
CA GLN A 101 -22.08 14.57 -39.82
C GLN A 101 -21.34 14.54 -38.48
N MET A 102 -21.57 13.47 -37.73
CA MET A 102 -20.85 13.14 -36.51
C MET A 102 -19.93 11.96 -36.71
N TYR A 103 -18.83 11.97 -35.95
CA TYR A 103 -17.92 10.86 -35.81
C TYR A 103 -18.46 9.87 -34.79
N CYS A 104 -18.86 8.68 -35.23
CA CYS A 104 -19.43 7.63 -34.40
C CYS A 104 -18.61 6.33 -34.53
N SER A 105 -18.78 5.41 -33.57
CA SER A 105 -18.03 4.15 -33.56
C SER A 105 -18.94 2.96 -33.34
N ILE A 106 -18.67 1.87 -34.07
CA ILE A 106 -19.20 0.53 -33.79
C ILE A 106 -18.25 -0.15 -32.83
N VAL A 107 -18.77 -0.58 -31.68
CA VAL A 107 -17.97 -1.27 -30.65
C VAL A 107 -18.07 -2.78 -30.85
N SER A 108 -16.91 -3.43 -30.81
CA SER A 108 -16.77 -4.88 -30.85
C SER A 108 -15.66 -5.31 -29.89
N PHE A 109 -15.54 -6.60 -29.65
CA PHE A 109 -14.46 -7.17 -28.84
C PHE A 109 -13.74 -8.26 -29.62
N ASP A 110 -12.43 -8.41 -29.41
CA ASP A 110 -11.68 -9.55 -29.93
C ASP A 110 -11.78 -10.78 -29.01
N GLN A 111 -11.02 -11.83 -29.34
CA GLN A 111 -11.03 -13.09 -28.58
C GLN A 111 -10.43 -12.94 -27.17
N ASP A 112 -9.61 -11.91 -26.95
CA ASP A 112 -8.98 -11.63 -25.67
C ASP A 112 -9.82 -10.65 -24.82
N GLY A 113 -10.97 -10.21 -25.34
CA GLY A 113 -11.85 -9.23 -24.70
C GLY A 113 -11.36 -7.78 -24.86
N LEU A 114 -10.41 -7.51 -25.76
CA LEU A 114 -9.98 -6.15 -26.04
C LEU A 114 -11.04 -5.45 -26.89
N MET A 115 -11.37 -4.22 -26.49
CA MET A 115 -12.33 -3.39 -27.20
C MET A 115 -11.76 -2.90 -28.54
N LEU A 116 -12.49 -3.15 -29.60
CA LEU A 116 -12.21 -2.72 -30.97
C LEU A 116 -13.27 -1.72 -31.43
N TRP A 117 -12.83 -0.70 -32.15
CA TRP A 117 -13.66 0.39 -32.66
C TRP A 117 -13.60 0.41 -34.18
N GLU A 118 -14.76 0.48 -34.83
CA GLU A 118 -14.88 0.74 -36.26
C GLU A 118 -15.64 2.05 -36.45
N ASP A 119 -14.94 3.09 -36.87
CA ASP A 119 -15.49 4.43 -36.97
C ASP A 119 -16.31 4.63 -38.25
N TYR A 120 -17.38 5.41 -38.16
CA TYR A 120 -18.26 5.76 -39.26
C TYR A 120 -18.83 7.18 -39.09
N CYS A 121 -19.28 7.78 -40.19
CA CYS A 121 -19.92 9.09 -40.18
C CYS A 121 -21.44 8.93 -40.20
N GLU A 122 -22.12 9.59 -39.28
CA GLU A 122 -23.58 9.55 -39.14
C GLU A 122 -24.17 10.94 -39.34
N ASP A 123 -25.36 11.05 -39.94
CA ASP A 123 -26.05 12.34 -40.11
C ASP A 123 -26.41 12.95 -38.74
N GLY A 124 -25.80 14.09 -38.42
CA GLY A 124 -25.95 14.76 -37.14
C GLY A 124 -27.37 15.31 -36.93
N GLU A 125 -28.00 15.86 -37.97
CA GLU A 125 -29.35 16.40 -37.85
C GLU A 125 -30.39 15.29 -37.68
N ALA A 126 -30.23 14.18 -38.40
CA ALA A 126 -31.16 13.05 -38.34
C ALA A 126 -31.21 12.40 -36.95
N ASN A 127 -30.07 12.35 -36.23
CA ASN A 127 -29.96 11.71 -34.92
C ASN A 127 -29.86 12.69 -33.74
N ASN A 128 -30.31 13.94 -33.94
CA ASN A 128 -30.28 14.98 -32.90
C ASN A 128 -28.88 15.16 -32.27
N TRP A 129 -27.84 15.04 -33.10
CA TRP A 129 -26.44 15.12 -32.71
C TRP A 129 -26.02 14.11 -31.61
N HIS A 130 -26.61 12.91 -31.64
CA HIS A 130 -26.17 11.76 -30.83
C HIS A 130 -25.73 10.58 -31.70
N CYS A 131 -24.54 10.05 -31.43
CA CYS A 131 -24.12 8.79 -32.02
C CYS A 131 -24.91 7.63 -31.41
N PRO A 132 -25.63 6.83 -32.21
CA PRO A 132 -26.28 5.64 -31.69
C PRO A 132 -25.20 4.64 -31.26
N VAL A 133 -25.45 3.99 -30.13
CA VAL A 133 -24.58 2.90 -29.66
C VAL A 133 -24.81 1.71 -30.58
N ILE A 134 -23.81 1.32 -31.35
CA ILE A 134 -23.89 0.15 -32.23
C ILE A 134 -22.90 -0.89 -31.73
N CYS A 135 -23.42 -2.03 -31.30
CA CYS A 135 -22.64 -3.17 -30.85
C CYS A 135 -22.61 -4.22 -31.95
N LYS A 136 -21.43 -4.71 -32.30
CA LYS A 136 -21.30 -5.76 -33.31
C LYS A 136 -21.80 -7.09 -32.77
N ALA A 137 -22.89 -7.61 -33.34
CA ALA A 137 -23.64 -8.73 -32.76
C ALA A 137 -22.86 -10.06 -32.63
N ASP A 138 -21.72 -10.21 -33.30
CA ASP A 138 -20.87 -11.41 -33.23
C ASP A 138 -19.85 -11.40 -32.08
N SER A 139 -19.59 -10.24 -31.45
CA SER A 139 -18.65 -10.15 -30.32
C SER A 139 -19.08 -9.23 -29.17
N ALA A 140 -20.12 -8.42 -29.37
CA ALA A 140 -20.65 -7.52 -28.37
C ALA A 140 -22.18 -7.62 -28.24
N GLN A 141 -22.69 -7.30 -27.06
CA GLN A 141 -24.10 -7.05 -26.82
C GLN A 141 -24.31 -5.63 -26.28
N LYS A 142 -25.49 -5.06 -26.60
CA LYS A 142 -25.89 -3.74 -26.10
C LYS A 142 -26.49 -3.88 -24.70
N CYS A 143 -26.03 -3.02 -23.80
CA CYS A 143 -26.51 -2.87 -22.43
C CYS A 143 -27.01 -1.44 -22.21
N GLY A 144 -27.81 -1.26 -21.15
CA GLY A 144 -28.42 0.02 -20.81
C GLY A 144 -29.61 0.42 -21.69
N THR A 145 -30.15 1.61 -21.43
CA THR A 145 -31.31 2.16 -22.13
C THR A 145 -31.16 3.67 -22.32
N GLY A 146 -31.56 4.18 -23.49
CA GLY A 146 -31.56 5.62 -23.73
C GLY A 146 -30.15 6.19 -23.93
N PHE A 147 -29.76 7.16 -23.11
CA PHE A 147 -28.45 7.81 -23.23
C PHE A 147 -27.31 7.04 -22.54
N ASP A 148 -27.65 6.06 -21.70
CA ASP A 148 -26.70 5.20 -20.99
C ASP A 148 -26.53 3.84 -21.69
N GLU A 149 -26.77 3.80 -23.00
CA GLU A 149 -26.47 2.60 -23.79
C GLU A 149 -24.95 2.44 -23.92
N TYR A 150 -24.46 1.21 -23.85
CA TYR A 150 -23.06 0.86 -24.12
C TYR A 150 -22.95 -0.59 -24.58
N CYS A 151 -21.76 -0.98 -25.05
CA CYS A 151 -21.50 -2.34 -25.49
C CYS A 151 -20.60 -3.07 -24.49
N VAL A 152 -20.93 -4.33 -24.19
CA VAL A 152 -20.08 -5.26 -23.43
C VAL A 152 -19.80 -6.49 -24.27
N SER A 153 -18.77 -7.27 -23.91
CA SER A 153 -18.46 -8.51 -24.64
C SER A 153 -19.59 -9.54 -24.47
N LEU A 154 -19.77 -10.45 -25.44
CA LEU A 154 -20.80 -11.50 -25.34
C LEU A 154 -20.60 -12.47 -24.15
N GLY A 155 -19.40 -12.51 -23.57
CA GLY A 155 -19.08 -13.33 -22.39
C GLY A 155 -19.43 -12.66 -21.06
N GLU A 156 -19.67 -11.35 -21.06
CA GLU A 156 -20.02 -10.57 -19.87
C GLU A 156 -21.53 -10.38 -19.78
N THR A 157 -22.08 -10.32 -18.58
CA THR A 157 -23.46 -9.91 -18.37
C THR A 157 -23.56 -8.39 -18.38
N CYS A 158 -24.62 -7.83 -18.95
CA CYS A 158 -24.89 -6.40 -18.81
C CYS A 158 -24.91 -6.00 -17.34
N PRO A 159 -24.10 -5.00 -16.92
CA PRO A 159 -24.17 -4.43 -15.59
C PRO A 159 -25.61 -4.03 -15.27
N VAL A 160 -26.01 -4.26 -14.02
CA VAL A 160 -27.35 -3.92 -13.58
C VAL A 160 -27.46 -2.40 -13.52
N ILE A 161 -28.47 -1.81 -14.16
CA ILE A 161 -28.75 -0.37 -14.04
C ILE A 161 -30.06 -0.23 -13.28
N CYS A 162 -30.00 0.46 -12.14
CA CYS A 162 -31.15 0.66 -11.27
C CYS A 162 -31.63 2.12 -11.36
N GLU A 163 -32.92 2.32 -11.63
CA GLU A 163 -33.62 3.58 -11.31
C GLU A 163 -33.82 3.75 -9.80
N GLU A 164 -33.64 2.65 -9.06
CA GLU A 164 -33.73 2.58 -7.59
C GLU A 164 -32.33 2.57 -6.94
N GLN A 165 -32.20 2.02 -5.72
CA GLN A 165 -30.88 1.85 -5.11
C GLN A 165 -30.16 0.63 -5.67
N TYR A 166 -28.85 0.79 -5.88
CA TYR A 166 -27.96 -0.25 -6.36
C TYR A 166 -27.42 -1.09 -5.20
N CYS A 167 -27.60 -2.41 -5.28
CA CYS A 167 -27.24 -3.34 -4.21
C CYS A 167 -26.18 -4.34 -4.64
N TRP A 168 -25.14 -4.47 -3.83
CA TRP A 168 -24.09 -5.47 -3.95
C TRP A 168 -24.34 -6.59 -2.94
N THR A 169 -24.44 -7.82 -3.43
CA THR A 169 -24.78 -8.99 -2.63
C THR A 169 -23.63 -9.99 -2.66
N ASP A 170 -22.83 -10.05 -1.60
CA ASP A 170 -21.74 -11.03 -1.50
C ASP A 170 -22.26 -12.42 -1.13
N ASN A 171 -21.77 -13.43 -1.85
CA ASN A 171 -22.08 -14.84 -1.62
C ASN A 171 -20.82 -15.54 -1.11
N PHE A 172 -21.00 -16.38 -0.09
CA PHE A 172 -19.92 -17.11 0.54
C PHE A 172 -20.14 -18.63 0.46
N ALA A 173 -19.05 -19.38 0.60
CA ALA A 173 -19.09 -20.79 0.86
C ALA A 173 -19.34 -21.06 2.36
N ALA A 174 -19.73 -22.29 2.70
CA ALA A 174 -20.02 -22.69 4.08
C ALA A 174 -18.81 -22.58 5.04
N ASN A 175 -17.58 -22.53 4.51
CA ASN A 175 -16.35 -22.31 5.28
C ASN A 175 -15.96 -20.82 5.40
N GLY A 176 -16.79 -19.91 4.86
CA GLY A 176 -16.56 -18.46 4.92
C GLY A 176 -15.79 -17.87 3.73
N ASP A 177 -15.35 -18.69 2.76
CA ASP A 177 -14.65 -18.17 1.58
C ASP A 177 -15.62 -17.38 0.68
N TRP A 178 -15.15 -16.26 0.14
CA TRP A 178 -15.92 -15.48 -0.85
C TRP A 178 -16.02 -16.23 -2.17
N LEU A 179 -17.23 -16.32 -2.73
CA LEU A 179 -17.51 -16.99 -4.01
C LEU A 179 -17.70 -15.99 -5.14
N SER A 180 -18.58 -15.02 -4.93
CA SER A 180 -18.98 -14.07 -5.96
C SER A 180 -19.82 -12.93 -5.37
N THR A 181 -19.84 -11.79 -6.04
CA THR A 181 -20.79 -10.72 -5.76
C THR A 181 -21.88 -10.72 -6.83
N THR A 182 -23.13 -10.52 -6.41
CA THR A 182 -24.28 -10.37 -7.30
C THR A 182 -24.82 -8.95 -7.19
N GLU A 183 -24.98 -8.30 -8.32
CA GLU A 183 -25.53 -6.96 -8.41
C GLU A 183 -27.06 -7.05 -8.59
N SER A 184 -27.80 -6.18 -7.90
CA SER A 184 -29.27 -6.16 -7.98
C SER A 184 -29.81 -4.77 -7.68
N CYS A 185 -31.08 -4.54 -8.04
CA CYS A 185 -31.82 -3.34 -7.64
C CYS A 185 -32.72 -3.66 -6.44
N ALA A 186 -32.83 -2.69 -5.53
CA ALA A 186 -33.85 -2.71 -4.50
C ALA A 186 -34.53 -1.34 -4.44
N THR A 187 -35.74 -1.26 -3.90
CA THR A 187 -36.45 0.01 -3.78
C THR A 187 -35.76 0.95 -2.79
N TRP A 188 -35.78 2.26 -3.07
CA TRP A 188 -35.19 3.29 -2.21
C TRP A 188 -35.68 3.17 -0.76
N GLY A 189 -34.75 3.02 0.17
CA GLY A 189 -35.03 2.91 1.60
C GLY A 189 -35.35 1.49 2.10
N GLU A 190 -35.42 0.49 1.20
CA GLU A 190 -35.30 -0.90 1.62
C GLU A 190 -33.82 -1.23 1.89
N GLU A 191 -33.53 -2.32 2.57
CA GLU A 191 -32.14 -2.70 2.85
C GLU A 191 -31.68 -3.75 1.83
N CYS A 192 -30.51 -3.55 1.21
CA CYS A 192 -29.93 -4.50 0.25
C CYS A 192 -29.75 -5.91 0.85
N PRO A 193 -30.27 -6.98 0.22
CA PRO A 193 -30.19 -8.33 0.78
C PRO A 193 -28.73 -8.80 0.87
N CYS A 194 -28.45 -9.72 1.81
CA CYS A 194 -27.20 -10.46 1.83
C CYS A 194 -27.32 -11.76 1.03
N GLY A 195 -26.20 -12.23 0.49
CA GLY A 195 -26.16 -13.39 -0.39
C GLY A 195 -26.24 -14.72 0.34
N THR A 196 -25.98 -15.78 -0.40
CA THR A 196 -25.98 -17.14 0.16
C THR A 196 -24.84 -17.32 1.17
N GLU A 197 -25.12 -18.00 2.28
CA GLU A 197 -24.22 -18.16 3.45
C GLU A 197 -23.70 -16.84 4.03
N ALA A 198 -24.35 -15.70 3.76
CA ALA A 198 -24.01 -14.41 4.34
C ALA A 198 -24.98 -14.02 5.46
N VAL A 199 -24.48 -13.30 6.46
CA VAL A 199 -25.24 -12.64 7.51
C VAL A 199 -25.08 -11.14 7.39
N ARG A 200 -26.15 -10.38 7.59
CA ARG A 200 -26.07 -8.91 7.63
C ARG A 200 -25.51 -8.48 8.98
N CYS A 201 -24.52 -7.63 8.93
CA CYS A 201 -23.90 -6.98 10.06
C CYS A 201 -24.18 -5.49 9.99
N THR A 202 -24.37 -4.88 11.14
CA THR A 202 -24.65 -3.44 11.28
C THR A 202 -23.60 -2.84 12.17
N ASP A 203 -23.10 -1.65 11.83
CA ASP A 203 -22.19 -0.93 12.69
C ASP A 203 -23.00 -0.25 13.80
N PRO A 204 -22.86 -0.65 15.07
CA PRO A 204 -23.57 0.01 16.17
C PRO A 204 -23.13 1.47 16.37
N ASN A 205 -21.95 1.85 15.87
CA ASN A 205 -21.40 3.20 15.98
C ASN A 205 -21.82 4.11 14.81
N ASN A 206 -22.18 3.56 13.65
CA ASN A 206 -22.69 4.32 12.51
C ASN A 206 -24.08 3.84 12.08
N ALA A 207 -25.11 4.52 12.59
CA ALA A 207 -26.50 4.17 12.35
C ALA A 207 -26.84 4.27 10.84
N GLY A 208 -26.91 3.11 10.18
CA GLY A 208 -27.24 2.98 8.76
C GLY A 208 -26.19 2.21 7.97
N ASP A 209 -24.96 2.08 8.48
CA ASP A 209 -23.94 1.27 7.83
C ASP A 209 -24.18 -0.20 8.11
N SER A 210 -24.43 -0.94 7.04
CA SER A 210 -24.55 -2.39 7.08
C SER A 210 -23.73 -3.02 5.96
N TRP A 211 -23.19 -4.20 6.22
CA TRP A 211 -22.45 -5.01 5.27
C TRP A 211 -22.82 -6.47 5.45
N CYS A 212 -22.46 -7.30 4.48
CA CYS A 212 -22.63 -8.73 4.55
C CYS A 212 -21.31 -9.39 4.95
N SER A 213 -21.37 -10.29 5.94
CA SER A 213 -20.24 -11.09 6.41
C SER A 213 -20.57 -12.57 6.22
N PRO A 214 -19.59 -13.48 6.09
CA PRO A 214 -19.90 -14.89 6.02
C PRO A 214 -20.51 -15.38 7.33
N THR A 215 -21.56 -16.19 7.24
CA THR A 215 -22.23 -16.81 8.41
C THR A 215 -21.25 -17.63 9.24
N PHE A 216 -20.24 -18.22 8.60
CA PHE A 216 -19.18 -18.99 9.25
C PHE A 216 -18.41 -18.19 10.31
N TYR A 217 -18.05 -16.94 10.02
CA TYR A 217 -17.38 -16.05 10.99
C TYR A 217 -18.39 -15.25 11.83
N GLY A 218 -19.62 -15.08 11.32
CA GLY A 218 -20.63 -14.23 11.92
C GLY A 218 -20.33 -12.75 11.69
N CYS A 219 -20.94 -11.89 12.51
CA CYS A 219 -20.64 -10.46 12.50
C CYS A 219 -19.46 -10.16 13.41
N PRO A 220 -18.48 -9.36 12.94
CA PRO A 220 -17.38 -8.95 13.79
C PRO A 220 -17.92 -8.15 14.98
N LEU A 221 -17.29 -8.32 16.14
CA LEU A 221 -17.68 -7.57 17.32
C LEU A 221 -17.17 -6.13 17.20
N ILE A 222 -18.10 -5.18 17.11
CA ILE A 222 -17.78 -3.76 17.11
C ILE A 222 -18.11 -3.19 18.49
N CYS A 223 -17.08 -2.72 19.18
CA CYS A 223 -17.21 -2.04 20.46
C CYS A 223 -17.34 -0.54 20.25
N ASN A 224 -17.99 0.15 21.20
CA ASN A 224 -18.08 1.60 21.13
C ASN A 224 -16.71 2.24 21.39
N GLU A 225 -16.11 2.90 20.39
CA GLU A 225 -14.74 3.44 20.49
C GLU A 225 -14.56 4.52 21.58
N LEU A 226 -15.65 5.14 22.04
CA LEU A 226 -15.60 6.20 23.06
C LEU A 226 -15.72 5.64 24.48
N THR A 227 -16.47 4.55 24.67
CA THR A 227 -16.80 4.03 26.01
C THR A 227 -16.26 2.63 26.27
N GLU A 228 -15.84 1.92 25.24
CA GLU A 228 -15.45 0.51 25.28
C GLU A 228 -14.16 0.24 24.51
N LYS A 229 -13.60 -0.93 24.73
CA LYS A 229 -12.48 -1.51 23.97
C LYS A 229 -12.74 -2.98 23.73
N THR A 230 -12.21 -3.50 22.63
CA THR A 230 -12.26 -4.92 22.30
C THR A 230 -11.27 -5.68 23.15
N CYS A 231 -11.72 -6.78 23.75
CA CYS A 231 -10.95 -7.63 24.62
C CYS A 231 -10.89 -9.06 24.07
N PHE A 232 -9.69 -9.63 24.07
CA PHE A 232 -9.39 -10.99 23.64
C PHE A 232 -8.93 -11.80 24.87
N PRO A 233 -9.85 -12.52 25.56
CA PRO A 233 -9.48 -13.31 26.72
C PRO A 233 -8.74 -14.58 26.26
N ILE A 234 -7.43 -14.45 26.11
CA ILE A 234 -6.56 -15.57 25.72
C ILE A 234 -6.45 -16.55 26.89
N SER A 235 -6.54 -17.85 26.57
CA SER A 235 -6.35 -18.95 27.51
C SER A 235 -5.02 -19.66 27.24
N TYR A 236 -4.46 -20.24 28.30
CA TYR A 236 -3.23 -21.02 28.23
C TYR A 236 -3.44 -22.41 28.82
N THR A 237 -2.56 -23.34 28.48
CA THR A 237 -2.40 -24.61 29.19
C THR A 237 -1.78 -24.38 30.57
N PRO A 238 -1.89 -25.33 31.52
CA PRO A 238 -1.21 -25.23 32.82
C PRO A 238 0.31 -25.05 32.73
N GLU A 239 0.92 -25.53 31.64
CA GLU A 239 2.36 -25.41 31.36
C GLU A 239 2.77 -24.05 30.77
N GLY A 240 1.80 -23.23 30.36
CA GLY A 240 2.01 -21.89 29.84
C GLY A 240 1.94 -21.72 28.33
N GLU A 241 1.52 -22.75 27.59
CA GLU A 241 1.36 -22.68 26.13
C GLU A 241 -0.03 -22.15 25.75
N PHE A 242 -0.19 -21.57 24.55
CA PHE A 242 -1.51 -21.13 24.09
C PHE A 242 -2.49 -22.31 23.97
N ASP A 243 -3.70 -22.14 24.51
CA ASP A 243 -4.78 -23.14 24.41
C ASP A 243 -5.59 -22.93 23.13
N TRP A 244 -5.24 -23.66 22.07
CA TRP A 244 -5.94 -23.61 20.79
C TRP A 244 -7.32 -24.28 20.81
N GLU A 245 -7.65 -25.05 21.84
CA GLU A 245 -8.98 -25.67 22.00
C GLU A 245 -9.97 -24.72 22.69
N ALA A 246 -9.47 -23.66 23.33
CA ALA A 246 -10.24 -22.59 23.95
C ALA A 246 -10.00 -21.24 23.23
N PRO A 247 -10.50 -21.07 21.98
CA PRO A 247 -10.25 -19.86 21.21
C PRO A 247 -10.78 -18.62 21.93
N ALA A 248 -10.03 -17.52 21.84
CA ALA A 248 -10.44 -16.26 22.43
C ALA A 248 -11.78 -15.82 21.83
N THR A 249 -12.76 -15.58 22.69
CA THR A 249 -14.04 -14.98 22.29
C THR A 249 -13.96 -13.48 22.51
N GLU A 250 -14.02 -12.71 21.43
CA GLU A 250 -14.02 -11.25 21.50
C GLU A 250 -15.15 -10.75 22.41
N SER A 251 -14.86 -9.72 23.22
CA SER A 251 -15.87 -9.06 24.05
C SER A 251 -15.60 -7.56 24.15
N CYS A 252 -16.67 -6.79 24.34
CA CYS A 252 -16.54 -5.36 24.64
C CYS A 252 -16.42 -5.16 26.14
N GLN A 253 -15.44 -4.39 26.57
CA GLN A 253 -15.30 -3.94 27.94
C GLN A 253 -15.20 -2.44 28.00
N ASN A 254 -15.69 -1.85 29.09
CA ASN A 254 -15.52 -0.41 29.30
C ASN A 254 -14.05 -0.01 29.19
N ILE A 255 -13.75 1.09 28.51
CA ILE A 255 -12.37 1.53 28.21
C ILE A 255 -11.51 1.70 29.47
N THR A 256 -12.13 2.04 30.62
CA THR A 256 -11.46 2.23 31.92
C THR A 256 -11.21 0.92 32.69
N ARG A 257 -11.80 -0.19 32.26
CA ARG A 257 -11.64 -1.51 32.90
C ARG A 257 -10.60 -2.32 32.14
N SER A 258 -9.85 -3.18 32.84
CA SER A 258 -9.00 -4.17 32.19
C SER A 258 -9.84 -5.24 31.49
N CYS A 259 -9.31 -5.77 30.40
CA CYS A 259 -9.86 -6.96 29.78
C CYS A 259 -9.76 -8.16 30.74
N PRO A 260 -10.77 -9.04 30.81
CA PRO A 260 -10.61 -10.31 31.50
C PRO A 260 -9.60 -11.21 30.76
N CYS A 261 -8.88 -12.03 31.51
CA CYS A 261 -8.04 -13.09 30.94
C CYS A 261 -8.79 -14.42 30.91
N GLY A 262 -8.37 -15.31 30.01
CA GLY A 262 -8.92 -16.66 29.88
C GLY A 262 -8.45 -17.62 30.98
N ALA A 263 -8.60 -18.92 30.73
CA ALA A 263 -8.16 -19.96 31.66
C ALA A 263 -6.62 -20.02 31.74
N ASN A 264 -6.09 -20.30 32.94
CA ASN A 264 -4.64 -20.31 33.25
C ASN A 264 -3.89 -19.06 32.78
N ALA A 265 -4.59 -17.92 32.72
CA ALA A 265 -4.05 -16.63 32.35
C ALA A 265 -4.21 -15.64 33.53
N LYS A 266 -3.28 -14.69 33.63
CA LYS A 266 -3.33 -13.58 34.58
C LYS A 266 -3.05 -12.27 33.87
N MET A 267 -3.74 -11.22 34.30
CA MET A 267 -3.51 -9.87 33.78
C MET A 267 -2.20 -9.33 34.34
N CYS A 268 -1.26 -9.02 33.45
CA CYS A 268 -0.02 -8.36 33.77
C CYS A 268 -0.09 -6.91 33.29
N ARG A 269 0.42 -6.00 34.12
CA ARG A 269 0.49 -4.57 33.82
C ARG A 269 1.93 -4.12 33.90
N TRP A 270 2.41 -3.44 32.87
CA TRP A 270 3.73 -2.84 32.89
C TRP A 270 3.77 -1.51 32.17
N THR A 271 4.79 -0.72 32.48
CA THR A 271 5.08 0.54 31.80
C THR A 271 6.28 0.30 30.90
N ASP A 272 6.13 0.58 29.60
CA ASP A 272 7.24 0.44 28.66
C ASP A 272 8.25 1.59 28.76
N GLU A 273 9.30 1.53 27.95
CA GLU A 273 10.36 2.54 27.89
C GLU A 273 9.88 3.95 27.47
N PHE A 274 8.67 4.06 26.88
CA PHE A 274 8.05 5.32 26.51
C PHE A 274 7.11 5.88 27.58
N GLY A 275 6.94 5.17 28.70
CA GLY A 275 6.02 5.56 29.76
C GLY A 275 4.56 5.18 29.49
N LEU A 276 4.29 4.33 28.49
CA LEU A 276 2.95 3.86 28.18
C LEU A 276 2.59 2.67 29.08
N GLU A 277 1.44 2.73 29.72
CA GLU A 277 0.89 1.59 30.47
C GLU A 277 0.31 0.55 29.50
N ASN A 278 0.84 -0.67 29.59
CA ASN A 278 0.42 -1.83 28.82
C ASN A 278 -0.29 -2.82 29.75
N GLU A 279 -1.32 -3.48 29.23
CA GLU A 279 -2.08 -4.52 29.92
C GLU A 279 -2.21 -5.73 28.98
N GLU A 280 -1.68 -6.89 29.37
CA GLU A 280 -1.76 -8.12 28.58
C GLU A 280 -1.94 -9.34 29.49
N CYS A 281 -2.62 -10.36 28.98
CA CYS A 281 -2.79 -11.62 29.67
C CYS A 281 -1.57 -12.51 29.43
N PHE A 282 -0.92 -12.92 30.51
CA PHE A 282 0.18 -13.88 30.48
C PHE A 282 -0.24 -15.22 31.09
N PRO A 283 0.43 -16.33 30.77
CA PRO A 283 0.17 -17.59 31.43
C PRO A 283 0.43 -17.47 32.95
N THR A 284 -0.37 -18.18 33.75
CA THR A 284 -0.19 -18.18 35.21
C THR A 284 1.15 -18.76 35.64
N ALA A 285 1.70 -19.68 34.83
CA ALA A 285 3.00 -20.32 35.03
C ALA A 285 4.19 -19.36 34.89
N ASP A 286 4.04 -18.30 34.09
CA ASP A 286 5.11 -17.33 33.81
C ASP A 286 5.03 -16.12 34.72
N ASN A 287 6.13 -15.39 34.90
CA ASN A 287 6.10 -14.12 35.62
C ASN A 287 5.63 -12.98 34.71
N CYS A 288 4.93 -12.00 35.28
CA CYS A 288 4.62 -10.76 34.56
C CYS A 288 5.91 -10.01 34.21
N PRO A 289 5.95 -9.25 33.10
CA PRO A 289 7.04 -8.33 32.80
C PRO A 289 7.31 -7.38 33.97
N VAL A 290 8.58 -7.01 34.17
CA VAL A 290 8.98 -6.20 35.32
C VAL A 290 8.83 -4.72 35.01
N THR A 291 8.05 -4.02 35.84
CA THR A 291 7.89 -2.56 35.75
C THR A 291 8.88 -1.85 36.65
N CYS A 292 9.75 -1.06 36.04
CA CYS A 292 10.72 -0.23 36.78
C CYS A 292 10.27 1.22 36.90
N THR A 293 10.58 1.85 38.04
CA THR A 293 10.32 3.29 38.22
C THR A 293 11.22 4.12 37.32
N ALA A 294 10.90 5.41 37.10
CA ALA A 294 11.75 6.32 36.33
C ALA A 294 13.16 6.53 36.90
N ALA A 295 13.41 6.15 38.17
CA ALA A 295 14.73 6.17 38.80
C ALA A 295 15.49 4.84 38.61
N GLN A 296 14.90 3.89 37.89
CA GLN A 296 15.41 2.56 37.64
C GLN A 296 15.45 2.26 36.13
N GLN A 297 16.19 1.23 35.75
CA GLN A 297 16.25 0.67 34.41
C GLN A 297 15.96 -0.84 34.49
N ILE A 298 15.37 -1.39 33.43
CA ILE A 298 15.19 -2.83 33.28
C ILE A 298 16.56 -3.46 32.97
N CYS A 299 16.91 -4.48 33.74
CA CYS A 299 18.11 -5.28 33.56
C CYS A 299 17.72 -6.71 33.23
N TRP A 300 18.31 -7.24 32.16
CA TRP A 300 18.08 -8.59 31.67
C TRP A 300 19.16 -9.52 32.24
N LEU A 301 18.77 -10.45 33.11
CA LEU A 301 19.68 -11.38 33.77
C LEU A 301 19.57 -12.75 33.12
N ASN A 302 20.73 -13.29 32.74
CA ASN A 302 20.89 -14.71 32.47
C ASN A 302 21.43 -15.39 33.73
N ASP A 303 20.66 -16.28 34.32
CA ASP A 303 21.15 -17.22 35.31
C ASP A 303 21.73 -18.44 34.58
N TYR A 304 22.84 -18.98 35.08
CA TYR A 304 23.49 -20.17 34.52
C TYR A 304 23.45 -21.32 35.53
N ASP A 305 23.47 -22.55 35.02
CA ASP A 305 23.64 -23.73 35.86
C ASP A 305 25.10 -23.93 36.29
N ALA A 306 25.37 -25.02 37.02
CA ALA A 306 26.71 -25.35 37.50
C ALA A 306 27.73 -25.68 36.38
N PHE A 307 27.26 -25.92 35.16
CA PHE A 307 28.07 -26.25 33.99
C PHE A 307 28.25 -25.05 33.05
N GLY A 308 27.61 -23.92 33.35
CA GLY A 308 27.67 -22.71 32.53
C GLY A 308 26.62 -22.65 31.41
N TYR A 309 25.62 -23.53 31.42
CA TYR A 309 24.50 -23.44 30.48
C TYR A 309 23.45 -22.44 30.97
N PRO A 310 22.79 -21.69 30.06
CA PRO A 310 21.66 -20.84 30.44
C PRO A 310 20.58 -21.67 31.13
N ALA A 311 20.21 -21.26 32.35
CA ALA A 311 19.22 -21.95 33.17
C ALA A 311 17.90 -21.19 33.22
N GLU A 312 17.96 -19.87 33.39
CA GLU A 312 16.80 -19.00 33.50
C GLU A 312 17.12 -17.62 32.93
N PHE A 313 16.11 -16.97 32.38
CA PHE A 313 16.16 -15.57 31.98
C PHE A 313 15.12 -14.81 32.78
N ARG A 314 15.54 -13.70 33.41
CA ARG A 314 14.63 -12.86 34.19
C ARG A 314 14.98 -11.40 34.11
N GLU A 315 13.95 -10.57 34.20
CA GLU A 315 14.09 -9.13 34.31
C GLU A 315 14.18 -8.72 35.77
N VAL A 316 14.98 -7.69 36.07
CA VAL A 316 14.98 -7.01 37.38
C VAL A 316 15.15 -5.51 37.20
N CYS A 317 14.72 -4.73 38.19
CA CYS A 317 15.01 -3.30 38.21
C CYS A 317 16.34 -3.00 38.90
N ALA A 318 17.20 -2.24 38.23
CA ALA A 318 18.40 -1.65 38.83
C ALA A 318 18.30 -0.11 38.79
N PRO A 319 19.09 0.65 39.58
CA PRO A 319 19.12 2.11 39.48
C PRO A 319 19.45 2.58 38.06
N ALA A 320 18.76 3.63 37.59
CA ALA A 320 19.00 4.22 36.26
C ALA A 320 20.45 4.73 36.15
N GLY A 321 21.13 4.34 35.06
CA GLY A 321 22.56 4.65 34.86
C GLY A 321 23.52 3.86 35.75
N GLY A 322 23.03 2.93 36.58
CA GLY A 322 23.85 1.98 37.31
C GLY A 322 24.29 0.79 36.46
N GLU A 323 25.17 -0.06 37.01
CA GLU A 323 25.48 -1.36 36.38
C GLU A 323 24.36 -2.37 36.70
N CYS A 324 23.89 -3.10 35.68
CA CYS A 324 22.98 -4.21 35.90
C CYS A 324 23.67 -5.34 36.66
N PRO A 325 23.03 -5.94 37.68
CA PRO A 325 23.58 -7.12 38.34
C PRO A 325 23.59 -8.29 37.37
N CYS A 326 24.54 -9.22 37.55
CA CYS A 326 24.52 -10.49 36.84
C CYS A 326 23.66 -11.53 37.55
N GLY A 327 23.13 -12.48 36.78
CA GLY A 327 22.40 -13.64 37.30
C GLY A 327 23.28 -14.58 38.14
N SER A 328 22.63 -15.59 38.68
CA SER A 328 23.23 -16.68 39.43
C SER A 328 24.23 -17.43 38.56
N ASN A 329 25.37 -17.77 39.14
CA ASN A 329 26.52 -18.36 38.43
C ASN A 329 27.00 -17.54 37.22
N ALA A 330 26.77 -16.22 37.20
CA ALA A 330 27.37 -15.31 36.23
C ALA A 330 28.36 -14.34 36.89
N LYS A 331 29.31 -13.83 36.11
CA LYS A 331 30.20 -12.72 36.46
C LYS A 331 30.05 -11.58 35.45
N PRO A 332 30.16 -10.32 35.91
CA PRO A 332 30.22 -9.17 35.01
C PRO A 332 31.59 -9.11 34.33
N CYS A 333 31.59 -8.88 33.02
CA CYS A 333 32.77 -8.55 32.22
C CYS A 333 32.47 -7.27 31.44
N LYS A 334 33.38 -6.29 31.52
CA LYS A 334 33.28 -5.08 30.69
C LYS A 334 33.93 -5.33 29.33
N ASP A 335 33.26 -4.94 28.26
CA ASP A 335 33.87 -4.91 26.94
C ASP A 335 34.75 -3.67 26.74
N GLN A 336 35.32 -3.53 25.54
CA GLN A 336 36.21 -2.42 25.21
C GLN A 336 35.51 -1.04 25.15
N PHE A 337 34.18 -1.01 25.12
CA PHE A 337 33.35 0.19 25.16
C PHE A 337 32.91 0.54 26.58
N GLY A 338 33.16 -0.36 27.54
CA GLY A 338 32.79 -0.20 28.95
C GLY A 338 31.43 -0.80 29.30
N ASP A 339 30.75 -1.43 28.34
CA ASP A 339 29.46 -2.07 28.54
C ASP A 339 29.65 -3.37 29.33
N THR A 340 28.82 -3.56 30.36
CA THR A 340 28.90 -4.74 31.24
C THR A 340 28.02 -5.86 30.68
N HIS A 341 28.66 -6.98 30.34
CA HIS A 341 28.01 -8.21 29.91
C HIS A 341 28.18 -9.28 30.99
N CYS A 342 27.17 -10.14 31.15
CA CYS A 342 27.22 -11.23 32.11
C CYS A 342 27.58 -12.54 31.43
N TYR A 343 28.63 -13.20 31.90
CA TYR A 343 29.10 -14.50 31.38
C TYR A 343 29.05 -15.54 32.50
N PRO A 344 28.91 -16.84 32.19
CA PRO A 344 28.91 -17.87 33.22
C PRO A 344 30.25 -17.90 33.97
N LEU A 345 30.21 -18.26 35.26
CA LEU A 345 31.39 -18.46 36.10
C LEU A 345 32.25 -19.62 35.61
N VAL A 346 31.58 -20.63 35.04
CA VAL A 346 32.16 -21.81 34.42
C VAL A 346 31.91 -21.70 32.92
N ASP A 347 32.96 -21.75 32.12
CA ASP A 347 32.80 -21.91 30.68
C ASP A 347 32.81 -23.40 30.33
N TRP A 348 31.80 -23.83 29.58
CA TRP A 348 31.62 -25.22 29.17
C TRP A 348 32.81 -25.70 28.31
N GLU A 349 33.50 -24.79 27.61
CA GLU A 349 34.72 -25.12 26.85
C GLU A 349 35.89 -25.45 27.78
N THR A 350 35.98 -24.83 28.96
CA THR A 350 37.07 -25.04 29.91
C THR A 350 36.83 -26.19 30.89
N ASN A 351 35.57 -26.53 31.18
CA ASN A 351 35.22 -27.64 32.08
C ASN A 351 34.86 -28.95 31.36
N GLY A 352 34.67 -28.94 30.03
CA GLY A 352 34.18 -30.06 29.24
C GLY A 352 35.21 -30.85 28.43
N ALA A 353 36.44 -30.37 28.29
CA ALA A 353 37.50 -31.19 27.71
C ALA A 353 38.21 -31.95 28.84
N PRO A 354 37.89 -33.24 29.09
CA PRO A 354 38.86 -34.11 29.76
C PRO A 354 40.11 -34.01 28.90
N GLU A 355 41.09 -33.34 29.47
CA GLU A 355 42.42 -33.12 28.94
C GLU A 355 42.84 -34.40 28.22
N LEU A 356 42.78 -34.40 26.87
CA LEU A 356 43.50 -35.37 26.05
C LEU A 356 44.98 -35.05 26.28
N ARG A 357 45.48 -35.43 27.46
CA ARG A 357 46.89 -35.44 27.86
C ARG A 357 47.58 -36.47 26.97
N GLY A 358 47.87 -36.05 25.74
CA GLY A 358 48.38 -36.93 24.71
C GLY A 358 49.32 -36.28 23.71
N PHE A 359 49.44 -34.95 23.65
CA PHE A 359 50.47 -34.31 22.82
C PHE A 359 51.05 -33.08 23.52
N GLY A 360 52.24 -33.29 24.07
CA GLY A 360 53.03 -32.23 24.68
C GLY A 360 53.53 -31.25 23.62
N PHE A 361 53.03 -30.02 23.70
CA PHE A 361 53.76 -28.84 23.27
C PHE A 361 53.87 -27.87 24.45
N GLY A 362 55.06 -27.26 24.55
CA GLY A 362 55.60 -26.58 25.71
C GLY A 362 54.66 -25.64 26.47
N SER A 363 54.78 -25.73 27.79
CA SER A 363 54.19 -24.87 28.80
C SER A 363 54.51 -23.39 28.53
N ALA A 364 53.48 -22.60 28.23
CA ALA A 364 53.49 -21.15 28.39
C ALA A 364 52.96 -20.80 29.81
N PRO A 365 53.49 -19.77 30.48
CA PRO A 365 53.17 -19.48 31.87
C PRO A 365 51.75 -18.89 32.03
N GLY A 366 51.04 -19.42 33.03
CA GLY A 366 49.89 -18.84 33.75
C GLY A 366 49.13 -17.71 33.08
N PHE A 367 48.17 -18.05 32.22
CA PHE A 367 47.10 -17.12 31.86
C PHE A 367 45.98 -17.20 32.88
N SER A 368 45.87 -16.15 33.70
CA SER A 368 44.67 -15.83 34.45
C SER A 368 43.45 -15.86 33.51
N SER A 369 42.33 -16.39 33.98
CA SER A 369 41.02 -16.38 33.33
C SER A 369 40.40 -14.96 33.33
N THR A 370 41.20 -13.95 32.96
CA THR A 370 40.73 -12.62 32.59
C THR A 370 39.80 -12.78 31.41
N CYS A 371 38.63 -12.14 31.46
CA CYS A 371 37.59 -12.15 30.41
C CYS A 371 38.25 -11.97 29.03
N ARG A 372 38.60 -13.08 28.36
CA ARG A 372 39.01 -13.02 26.97
C ARG A 372 37.72 -12.80 26.22
N SER A 373 37.74 -11.77 25.38
CA SER A 373 36.72 -11.52 24.38
C SER A 373 36.48 -12.82 23.62
N ALA A 374 35.40 -13.52 23.96
CA ALA A 374 34.75 -14.37 22.98
C ALA A 374 34.36 -13.40 21.86
N GLN A 375 35.09 -13.45 20.75
CA GLN A 375 34.73 -12.68 19.57
C GLN A 375 33.30 -13.08 19.23
N SER A 376 32.41 -12.11 19.39
CA SER A 376 30.98 -12.19 19.09
C SER A 376 30.81 -12.81 17.70
N ILE A 377 30.37 -14.08 17.66
CA ILE A 377 29.65 -14.59 16.50
C ILE A 377 28.30 -13.90 16.55
N ARG A 378 28.20 -12.72 15.92
CA ARG A 378 26.91 -12.10 15.64
C ARG A 378 26.18 -13.00 14.65
N GLY A 379 25.32 -13.87 15.18
CA GLY A 379 24.27 -14.54 14.45
C GLY A 379 22.95 -13.85 14.73
N ARG A 380 22.63 -12.85 13.92
CA ARG A 380 21.31 -12.57 13.34
C ARG A 380 21.45 -11.41 12.36
#